data_AF-A0A2G6KJP5-F1
#
_entry.id   AF-A0A2G6KJP5-F1
#
_cell.length_a   1.000
_cell.length_b   1.000
_cell.length_c   1.000
_cell.angle_alpha   90.00
_cell.angle_beta   90.00
_cell.angle_gamma   90.00
#
_symmetry.space_group_name_H-M   'P 1'
#
loop_
_entity.id
_entity.type
_entity.pdbx_description
1 polymer ?
#
loop_
_entity_poly.entity_id
_entity_poly.type
_entity_poly.pdbx_seq_one_letter_code
_entity_poly.pdbx_strand_id
1 'polypeptide(L)'
;MAISGSSMPRTAELSIAKEQIDRLETRSRSLTPEEEQEREYALKKAARTQKRLQMRVSISVLYWTLGIVTVVLAFLRAFPEGVAIAQSKGLLAAVIESFAWLLKAPDAVAQGTGGDLYTLWAPFLSVALAMERLLETGFNWFEQTSRAVADILVAPRDALDWIGREYQDAYKATKDATETLSIETTPETMEVAALAEERLFKAEQRLRGWTSAPEYLAWKKALSIWVGLLVGTIVAVVGDLGMLRYIGISCPRFIDMILTGLLVGAGPGPMHDIIGILQGGKNAVSNLAELAKGKAVREAAVALKAESETLHERKTITENVMPLPRVNTEHLRVENTTPTVETGNPRVRNSNARLEKAGTRGEKVRRPRTG
;
A
#
# COMPACT_ATOMS: atom_id res chain seq x y z
N MET A 1 -0.94 6.09 -46.62
CA MET A 1 -1.39 4.73 -46.24
C MET A 1 -1.89 4.81 -44.80
N ALA A 2 -3.20 4.64 -44.61
CA ALA A 2 -3.78 4.60 -43.27
C ALA A 2 -3.39 3.28 -42.60
N ILE A 3 -2.63 3.35 -41.52
CA ILE A 3 -2.35 2.18 -40.68
C ILE A 3 -3.69 1.79 -40.07
N SER A 4 -4.21 0.62 -40.45
CA SER A 4 -5.42 0.03 -39.90
C SER A 4 -5.29 0.01 -38.37
N GLY A 5 -6.10 0.82 -37.68
CA GLY A 5 -6.11 0.94 -36.23
C GLY A 5 -6.21 -0.44 -35.59
N SER A 6 -5.19 -0.79 -34.81
CA SER A 6 -5.04 -2.11 -34.20
C SER A 6 -6.26 -2.46 -33.34
N SER A 7 -6.67 -3.72 -33.48
CA SER A 7 -7.95 -4.35 -33.18
C SER A 7 -8.30 -4.59 -31.70
N MET A 8 -7.79 -3.78 -30.77
CA MET A 8 -8.24 -3.89 -29.38
C MET A 8 -9.39 -2.92 -29.09
N PRO A 9 -10.61 -3.39 -28.78
CA PRO A 9 -11.75 -2.50 -28.50
C PRO A 9 -11.47 -1.50 -27.36
N ARG A 10 -10.55 -1.84 -26.46
CA ARG A 10 -10.12 -0.97 -25.35
C ARG A 10 -9.27 0.22 -25.76
N THR A 11 -8.42 0.09 -26.79
CA THR A 11 -7.62 1.22 -27.29
C THR A 11 -8.46 2.19 -28.10
N ALA A 12 -9.53 1.69 -28.74
CA ALA A 12 -10.49 2.51 -29.47
C ALA A 12 -11.31 3.42 -28.54
N GLU A 13 -11.76 2.94 -27.38
CA GLU A 13 -12.44 3.79 -26.39
C GLU A 13 -11.56 4.91 -25.86
N LEU A 14 -10.27 4.64 -25.65
CA LEU A 14 -9.30 5.64 -25.20
C LEU A 14 -9.03 6.69 -26.29
N SER A 15 -8.94 6.29 -27.55
CA SER A 15 -8.77 7.24 -28.67
C SER A 15 -10.01 8.11 -28.85
N ILE A 16 -11.22 7.55 -28.73
CA ILE A 16 -12.48 8.30 -28.79
C ILE A 16 -12.56 9.31 -27.65
N ALA A 17 -12.22 8.92 -26.42
CA ALA A 17 -12.22 9.85 -25.28
C ALA A 17 -11.21 10.99 -25.47
N LYS A 18 -10.03 10.70 -26.03
CA LYS A 18 -9.01 11.71 -26.34
C LYS A 18 -9.49 12.67 -27.44
N GLU A 19 -10.09 12.14 -28.49
CA GLU A 19 -10.65 12.95 -29.58
C GLU A 19 -11.82 13.83 -29.09
N GLN A 20 -12.64 13.35 -28.16
CA GLN A 20 -13.69 14.16 -27.53
C GLN A 20 -13.12 15.34 -26.74
N ILE A 21 -12.03 15.13 -25.99
CA ILE A 21 -11.36 16.21 -25.25
C ILE A 21 -10.81 17.25 -26.22
N ASP A 22 -10.12 16.81 -27.27
CA ASP A 22 -9.50 17.68 -28.28
C ASP A 22 -10.55 18.50 -29.06
N ARG A 23 -11.70 17.87 -29.40
CA ARG A 23 -12.86 18.56 -29.98
C ARG A 23 -13.49 19.59 -29.03
N LEU A 24 -13.54 19.31 -27.73
CA LEU A 24 -14.07 20.25 -26.73
C LEU A 24 -13.09 21.40 -26.44
N GLU A 25 -11.79 21.17 -26.59
CA GLU A 25 -10.75 22.19 -26.39
C GLU A 25 -10.69 23.17 -27.56
N THR A 26 -10.80 22.67 -28.79
CA THR A 26 -10.82 23.49 -30.02
C THR A 26 -12.07 24.38 -30.14
N ARG A 27 -13.21 23.96 -29.55
CA ARG A 27 -14.47 24.74 -29.57
C ARG A 27 -14.47 25.96 -28.62
N SER A 28 -13.41 26.16 -27.84
CA SER A 28 -13.36 27.12 -26.72
C SER A 28 -13.43 28.60 -27.07
N ARG A 29 -13.21 28.99 -28.33
CA ARG A 29 -12.97 30.41 -28.68
C ARG A 29 -14.23 31.27 -28.82
N SER A 30 -15.44 30.72 -28.74
CA SER A 30 -16.67 31.48 -29.01
C SER A 30 -17.89 31.04 -28.20
N LEU A 31 -17.71 30.47 -27.00
CA LEU A 31 -18.81 29.92 -26.21
C LEU A 31 -19.41 30.97 -25.27
N THR A 32 -20.71 30.89 -25.07
CA THR A 32 -21.42 31.65 -24.04
C THR A 32 -21.09 31.09 -22.64
N PRO A 33 -21.30 31.87 -21.54
CA PRO A 33 -20.96 31.42 -20.19
C PRO A 33 -21.68 30.12 -19.75
N GLU A 34 -22.91 29.89 -20.22
CA GLU A 34 -23.65 28.66 -19.94
C GLU A 34 -23.03 27.46 -20.66
N GLU A 35 -22.68 27.62 -21.94
CA GLU A 35 -22.00 26.57 -22.72
C GLU A 35 -20.58 26.29 -22.19
N GLU A 36 -19.92 27.27 -21.59
CA GLU A 36 -18.62 27.09 -20.95
C GLU A 36 -18.70 26.16 -19.73
N GLN A 37 -19.73 26.30 -18.89
CA GLN A 37 -19.96 25.41 -17.75
C GLN A 37 -20.29 23.98 -18.19
N GLU A 38 -21.13 23.82 -19.22
CA GLU A 38 -21.43 22.52 -19.80
C GLU A 38 -20.18 21.85 -20.38
N ARG A 39 -19.35 22.62 -21.07
CA ARG A 39 -18.06 22.17 -21.60
C ARG A 39 -17.11 21.75 -20.48
N GLU A 40 -16.97 22.54 -19.41
CA GLU A 40 -16.12 22.17 -18.28
C GLU A 40 -16.58 20.88 -17.62
N TYR A 41 -17.89 20.71 -17.43
CA TYR A 41 -18.47 19.48 -16.91
C TYR A 41 -18.19 18.28 -17.83
N ALA A 42 -18.37 18.45 -19.15
CA ALA A 42 -18.08 17.44 -20.15
C ALA A 42 -16.59 17.07 -20.19
N LEU A 43 -15.68 18.06 -20.16
CA LEU A 43 -14.23 17.86 -20.09
C LEU A 43 -13.84 17.09 -18.84
N LYS A 44 -14.38 17.48 -17.67
CA LYS A 44 -14.12 16.79 -16.40
C LYS A 44 -14.61 15.34 -16.42
N LYS A 45 -15.76 15.07 -17.03
CA LYS A 45 -16.31 13.72 -17.20
C LYS A 45 -15.47 12.89 -18.17
N ALA A 46 -15.07 13.47 -19.30
CA ALA A 46 -14.21 12.83 -20.30
C ALA A 46 -12.83 12.50 -19.71
N ALA A 47 -12.19 13.44 -19.00
CA ALA A 47 -10.91 13.25 -18.32
C ALA A 47 -10.97 12.15 -17.25
N ARG A 48 -12.06 12.09 -16.45
CA ARG A 48 -12.27 10.99 -15.49
C ARG A 48 -12.39 9.64 -16.17
N THR A 49 -13.10 9.59 -17.30
CA THR A 49 -13.30 8.35 -18.08
C THR A 49 -11.99 7.88 -18.70
N GLN A 50 -11.24 8.79 -19.31
CA GLN A 50 -9.90 8.53 -19.84
C GLN A 50 -8.97 8.00 -18.74
N LYS A 51 -8.92 8.67 -17.58
CA LYS A 51 -8.10 8.23 -16.45
C LYS A 51 -8.46 6.82 -15.98
N ARG A 52 -9.76 6.49 -15.92
CA ARG A 52 -10.23 5.14 -15.54
C ARG A 52 -9.82 4.08 -16.55
N LEU A 53 -9.95 4.37 -17.85
CA LEU A 53 -9.55 3.46 -18.93
C LEU A 53 -8.03 3.26 -18.94
N GLN A 54 -7.27 4.35 -18.84
CA GLN A 54 -5.80 4.31 -18.75
C GLN A 54 -5.36 3.47 -17.55
N MET A 55 -5.97 3.67 -16.38
CA MET A 55 -5.67 2.87 -15.18
C MET A 55 -5.95 1.38 -15.42
N ARG A 56 -7.07 1.03 -16.04
CA ARG A 56 -7.40 -0.38 -16.37
C ARG A 56 -6.41 -0.99 -17.34
N VAL A 57 -6.01 -0.26 -18.38
CA VAL A 57 -5.01 -0.72 -19.36
C VAL A 57 -3.66 -0.92 -18.67
N SER A 58 -3.18 0.06 -17.90
CA SER A 58 -1.93 -0.05 -17.16
C SER A 58 -1.93 -1.22 -16.18
N ILE A 59 -3.02 -1.43 -15.44
CA ILE A 59 -3.17 -2.58 -14.52
C ILE A 59 -3.19 -3.90 -15.30
N SER A 60 -3.88 -3.97 -16.45
CA SER A 60 -3.91 -5.18 -17.26
C SER A 60 -2.53 -5.53 -17.82
N VAL A 61 -1.77 -4.54 -18.27
CA VAL A 61 -0.38 -4.72 -18.74
C VAL A 61 0.53 -5.13 -17.58
N LEU A 62 0.30 -4.61 -16.37
CA LEU A 62 0.99 -5.04 -15.14
C LEU A 62 0.84 -6.51 -14.89
N TYR A 63 -0.39 -7.00 -14.81
CA TYR A 63 -0.63 -8.41 -14.54
C TYR A 63 -0.06 -9.32 -15.63
N TRP A 64 -0.14 -8.90 -16.89
CA TRP A 64 0.46 -9.65 -18.00
C TRP A 64 1.97 -9.71 -17.94
N THR A 65 2.64 -8.58 -17.72
CA THR A 65 4.12 -8.53 -17.63
C THR A 65 4.63 -9.29 -16.42
N LEU A 66 4.01 -9.12 -15.25
CA LEU A 66 4.30 -9.92 -14.04
C LEU A 66 4.11 -11.42 -14.30
N GLY A 67 2.99 -11.80 -14.92
CA GLY A 67 2.71 -13.18 -15.28
C GLY A 67 3.77 -13.78 -16.19
N ILE A 68 4.14 -13.07 -17.26
CA ILE A 68 5.18 -13.50 -18.21
C ILE A 68 6.53 -13.64 -17.50
N VAL A 69 6.95 -12.64 -16.71
CA VAL A 69 8.24 -12.67 -16.00
C VAL A 69 8.26 -13.81 -14.98
N THR A 70 7.15 -14.05 -14.28
CA THR A 70 7.01 -15.19 -13.35
C THR A 70 7.16 -16.53 -14.08
N VAL A 71 6.51 -16.69 -15.23
CA VAL A 71 6.62 -17.90 -16.06
C VAL A 71 8.05 -18.10 -16.58
N VAL A 72 8.69 -17.04 -17.06
CA VAL A 72 10.09 -17.09 -17.54
C VAL A 72 11.04 -17.46 -16.42
N LEU A 73 10.90 -16.87 -15.24
CA LEU A 73 11.73 -17.19 -14.09
C LEU A 73 11.50 -18.59 -13.55
N ALA A 74 10.25 -19.04 -13.51
CA ALA A 74 9.93 -20.42 -13.15
C ALA A 74 10.59 -21.40 -14.14
N PHE A 75 10.55 -21.09 -15.44
CA PHE A 75 11.24 -21.88 -16.47
C PHE A 75 12.76 -21.88 -16.28
N LEU A 76 13.38 -20.70 -16.08
CA LEU A 76 14.82 -20.58 -15.85
C LEU A 76 15.28 -21.33 -14.60
N ARG A 77 14.49 -21.28 -13.52
CA ARG A 77 14.76 -22.02 -12.28
C ARG A 77 14.63 -23.54 -12.48
N ALA A 78 13.62 -23.97 -13.23
CA ALA A 78 13.32 -25.38 -13.43
C ALA A 78 14.21 -26.03 -14.50
N PHE A 79 14.88 -25.22 -15.33
CA PHE A 79 15.70 -25.68 -16.45
C PHE A 79 16.86 -26.61 -16.05
N PRO A 80 17.68 -26.33 -15.02
CA PRO A 80 18.80 -27.20 -14.64
C PRO A 80 18.34 -28.59 -14.20
N GLU A 81 17.26 -28.66 -13.42
CA GLU A 81 16.65 -29.91 -12.98
C GLU A 81 16.02 -30.67 -14.16
N GLY A 82 15.37 -29.93 -15.07
CA GLY A 82 14.72 -30.49 -16.25
C GLY A 82 15.71 -31.10 -17.24
N VAL A 83 16.87 -30.48 -17.46
CA VAL A 83 17.91 -31.05 -18.34
C VAL A 83 18.41 -32.39 -17.80
N ALA A 84 18.59 -32.52 -16.48
CA ALA A 84 19.00 -33.78 -15.86
C ALA A 84 17.93 -34.88 -16.01
N ILE A 85 16.65 -34.53 -15.84
CA ILE A 85 15.53 -35.48 -15.97
C ILE A 85 15.27 -35.85 -17.44
N ALA A 86 15.42 -34.90 -18.36
CA ALA A 86 15.15 -35.09 -19.79
C ALA A 86 16.03 -36.19 -20.41
N GLN A 87 17.26 -36.33 -19.92
CA GLN A 87 18.18 -37.39 -20.34
C GLN A 87 17.69 -38.79 -19.98
N SER A 88 16.84 -38.94 -18.95
CA SER A 88 16.40 -40.25 -18.43
C SER A 88 14.96 -40.61 -18.76
N LYS A 89 14.04 -39.63 -18.78
CA LYS A 89 12.58 -39.86 -18.90
C LYS A 89 11.94 -39.22 -20.14
N GLY A 90 12.72 -38.55 -20.97
CA GLY A 90 12.24 -37.81 -22.14
C GLY A 90 11.76 -36.38 -21.82
N LEU A 91 11.65 -35.55 -22.85
CA LEU A 91 11.47 -34.09 -22.72
C LEU A 91 10.13 -33.70 -22.08
N LEU A 92 9.03 -34.38 -22.41
CA LEU A 92 7.72 -34.06 -21.87
C LEU A 92 7.60 -34.40 -20.37
N ALA A 93 8.14 -35.55 -19.97
CA ALA A 93 8.18 -35.94 -18.55
C ALA A 93 9.08 -35.00 -17.73
N ALA A 94 10.21 -34.58 -18.31
CA ALA A 94 11.09 -33.59 -17.70
C ALA A 94 10.40 -32.26 -17.47
N VAL A 95 9.68 -31.73 -18.47
CA VAL A 95 8.91 -30.49 -18.30
C VAL A 95 7.88 -30.64 -17.18
N ILE A 96 7.11 -31.74 -17.15
CA ILE A 96 6.10 -31.94 -16.11
C ILE A 96 6.73 -32.05 -14.72
N GLU A 97 7.80 -32.84 -14.54
CA GLU A 97 8.49 -32.98 -13.24
C GLU A 97 9.15 -31.66 -12.80
N SER A 98 9.76 -30.93 -13.73
CA SER A 98 10.34 -29.60 -13.51
C SER A 98 9.35 -28.55 -13.06
N PHE A 99 8.06 -28.71 -13.36
CA PHE A 99 7.00 -27.81 -12.88
C PHE A 99 6.15 -28.42 -11.76
N ALA A 100 6.34 -29.69 -11.42
CA ALA A 100 5.56 -30.36 -10.39
C ALA A 100 5.72 -29.68 -9.02
N TRP A 101 6.90 -29.10 -8.72
CA TRP A 101 7.14 -28.35 -7.48
C TRP A 101 6.26 -27.11 -7.32
N LEU A 102 5.76 -26.54 -8.44
CA LEU A 102 4.89 -25.36 -8.49
C LEU A 102 3.45 -25.69 -8.03
N LEU A 103 3.05 -26.94 -8.26
CA LEU A 103 1.73 -27.48 -7.90
C LEU A 103 1.77 -28.35 -6.65
N LYS A 104 2.95 -28.78 -6.21
CA LYS A 104 3.12 -29.57 -5.01
C LYS A 104 2.65 -28.74 -3.82
N ALA A 105 1.52 -29.16 -3.26
CA ALA A 105 1.07 -28.64 -1.98
C ALA A 105 2.22 -28.88 -0.99
N PRO A 106 2.67 -27.85 -0.28
CA PRO A 106 3.70 -28.02 0.70
C PRO A 106 3.25 -29.02 1.75
N ASP A 107 4.15 -29.91 2.18
CA ASP A 107 3.94 -30.66 3.40
C ASP A 107 3.68 -29.62 4.49
N ALA A 108 2.46 -29.64 5.04
CA ALA A 108 2.01 -28.66 6.02
C ALA A 108 3.06 -28.64 7.11
N VAL A 109 3.82 -27.54 7.20
CA VAL A 109 4.84 -27.40 8.23
C VAL A 109 4.05 -27.31 9.53
N ALA A 110 3.91 -28.45 10.21
CA ALA A 110 3.24 -28.58 11.50
C ALA A 110 3.98 -27.82 12.63
N GLN A 111 4.98 -27.00 12.28
CA GLN A 111 5.77 -26.24 13.22
C GLN A 111 5.13 -24.87 13.45
N GLY A 112 4.40 -24.77 14.56
CA GLY A 112 4.40 -23.52 15.32
C GLY A 112 3.14 -22.68 15.27
N THR A 113 1.98 -23.27 15.56
CA THR A 113 0.81 -22.48 16.03
C THR A 113 1.05 -21.72 17.35
N GLY A 114 2.23 -21.87 17.98
CA GLY A 114 2.59 -21.20 19.24
C GLY A 114 3.63 -20.08 19.14
N GLY A 115 4.18 -19.79 17.96
CA GLY A 115 5.14 -18.68 17.78
C GLY A 115 4.43 -17.33 17.70
N ASP A 116 4.98 -16.29 18.31
CA ASP A 116 4.49 -14.92 18.16
C ASP A 116 4.52 -14.54 16.67
N LEU A 117 3.41 -14.02 16.15
CA LEU A 117 3.22 -13.71 14.73
C LEU A 117 4.35 -12.79 14.21
N TYR A 118 4.85 -11.90 15.06
CA TYR A 118 5.97 -11.02 14.72
C TYR A 118 7.26 -11.77 14.37
N THR A 119 7.57 -12.87 15.05
CA THR A 119 8.77 -13.67 14.77
C THR A 119 8.66 -14.38 13.42
N LEU A 120 7.44 -14.81 13.05
CA LEU A 120 7.17 -15.44 11.76
C LEU A 120 7.32 -14.45 10.59
N TRP A 121 6.92 -13.19 10.80
CA TRP A 121 6.93 -12.16 9.75
C TRP A 121 8.25 -11.37 9.68
N ALA A 122 9.09 -11.42 10.71
CA ALA A 122 10.34 -10.67 10.77
C ALA A 122 11.25 -10.85 9.53
N PRO A 123 11.46 -12.06 8.99
CA PRO A 123 12.24 -12.24 7.77
C PRO A 123 11.62 -11.59 6.53
N PHE A 124 10.28 -11.57 6.42
CA PHE A 124 9.60 -10.93 5.31
C PHE A 124 9.70 -9.40 5.39
N LEU A 125 9.59 -8.87 6.61
CA LEU A 125 9.70 -7.44 6.86
C LEU A 125 11.13 -6.95 6.57
N SER A 126 12.15 -7.73 6.97
CA SER A 126 13.55 -7.38 6.70
C SER A 126 13.87 -7.39 5.21
N VAL A 127 13.37 -8.38 4.46
CA VAL A 127 13.50 -8.42 2.99
C VAL A 127 12.76 -7.25 2.35
N ALA A 128 11.55 -6.92 2.79
CA ALA A 128 10.79 -5.80 2.25
C ALA A 128 11.47 -4.44 2.51
N LEU A 129 12.04 -4.23 3.70
CA LEU A 129 12.83 -3.03 4.02
C LEU A 129 14.12 -2.96 3.19
N ALA A 130 14.83 -4.08 3.04
CA ALA A 130 16.01 -4.15 2.18
C ALA A 130 15.66 -3.83 0.72
N MET A 131 14.53 -4.35 0.25
CA MET A 131 14.00 -4.05 -1.07
C MET A 131 13.61 -2.59 -1.24
N GLU A 132 12.95 -1.98 -0.25
CA GLU A 132 12.63 -0.55 -0.28
C GLU A 132 13.91 0.28 -0.44
N ARG A 133 14.96 -0.02 0.33
CA ARG A 133 16.26 0.67 0.22
C ARG A 133 16.94 0.45 -1.12
N LEU A 134 16.87 -0.77 -1.66
CA LEU A 134 17.43 -1.10 -2.97
C LEU A 134 16.68 -0.38 -4.09
N LEU A 135 15.35 -0.30 -4.02
CA LEU A 135 14.53 0.42 -4.98
C LEU A 135 14.73 1.94 -4.87
N GLU A 136 14.80 2.49 -3.65
CA GLU A 136 15.12 3.90 -3.43
C GLU A 136 16.48 4.25 -4.05
N THR A 137 17.51 3.42 -3.78
CA THR A 137 18.85 3.58 -4.35
C THR A 137 18.83 3.43 -5.87
N GLY A 138 18.13 2.41 -6.38
CA GLY A 138 18.01 2.14 -7.81
C GLY A 138 17.25 3.23 -8.56
N PHE A 139 16.20 3.82 -7.96
CA PHE A 139 15.47 4.96 -8.53
C PHE A 139 16.29 6.24 -8.47
N ASN A 140 17.01 6.50 -7.39
CA ASN A 140 17.92 7.64 -7.32
C ASN A 140 19.02 7.52 -8.37
N TRP A 141 19.59 6.32 -8.52
CA TRP A 141 20.56 6.03 -9.57
C TRP A 141 19.94 6.13 -10.97
N PHE A 142 18.74 5.60 -11.19
CA PHE A 142 18.02 5.73 -12.46
C PHE A 142 17.67 7.19 -12.76
N GLU A 143 17.31 8.01 -11.77
CA GLU A 143 17.07 9.45 -11.98
C GLU A 143 18.36 10.18 -12.33
N GLN A 144 19.46 9.87 -11.65
CA GLN A 144 20.76 10.44 -11.98
C GLN A 144 21.22 10.00 -13.38
N THR A 145 21.05 8.72 -13.70
CA THR A 145 21.42 8.14 -15.00
C THR A 145 20.49 8.60 -16.09
N SER A 146 19.18 8.73 -15.87
CA SER A 146 18.23 9.25 -16.86
C SER A 146 18.35 10.75 -17.05
N ARG A 147 18.80 11.52 -16.04
CA ARG A 147 19.23 12.91 -16.24
C ARG A 147 20.49 12.96 -17.10
N ALA A 148 21.54 12.21 -16.71
CA ALA A 148 22.78 12.14 -17.48
C ALA A 148 22.56 11.59 -18.90
N VAL A 149 21.66 10.63 -19.07
CA VAL A 149 21.27 10.07 -20.36
C VAL A 149 20.35 11.01 -21.10
N ALA A 150 19.42 11.75 -20.48
CA ALA A 150 18.66 12.79 -21.17
C ALA A 150 19.56 13.95 -21.63
N ASP A 151 20.64 14.22 -20.88
CA ASP A 151 21.68 15.16 -21.27
C ASP A 151 22.50 14.65 -22.49
N ILE A 152 22.58 13.33 -22.70
CA ILE A 152 23.33 12.68 -23.79
C ILE A 152 22.42 12.28 -24.99
N LEU A 153 21.19 11.86 -24.73
CA LEU A 153 20.20 11.30 -25.64
C LEU A 153 18.98 12.23 -25.66
N VAL A 154 19.10 13.25 -26.50
CA VAL A 154 18.01 14.11 -26.96
C VAL A 154 16.86 13.26 -27.52
N ALA A 155 15.79 13.00 -26.75
CA ALA A 155 14.41 12.73 -27.20
C ALA A 155 13.43 12.45 -26.02
N PRO A 156 12.14 12.83 -26.09
CA PRO A 156 11.29 13.00 -27.29
C PRO A 156 11.34 14.42 -27.87
N ARG A 157 11.72 14.49 -29.16
CA ARG A 157 12.24 15.67 -29.86
C ARG A 157 11.40 16.94 -29.75
N ASP A 158 10.08 16.94 -29.83
CA ASP A 158 9.42 18.25 -30.05
C ASP A 158 9.26 19.12 -28.79
N ALA A 159 8.88 18.53 -27.65
CA ALA A 159 8.73 19.28 -26.40
C ALA A 159 10.08 19.51 -25.68
N LEU A 160 11.00 18.56 -25.79
CA LEU A 160 12.32 18.64 -25.16
C LEU A 160 13.36 19.34 -26.03
N ASP A 161 13.28 19.33 -27.38
CA ASP A 161 14.18 20.15 -28.20
C ASP A 161 13.95 21.63 -27.96
N TRP A 162 12.71 22.07 -27.68
CA TRP A 162 12.47 23.47 -27.29
C TRP A 162 13.13 23.79 -25.95
N ILE A 163 12.96 22.95 -24.92
CA ILE A 163 13.58 23.17 -23.61
C ILE A 163 15.11 23.10 -23.71
N GLY A 164 15.63 22.12 -24.46
CA GLY A 164 17.06 21.94 -24.69
C GLY A 164 17.67 23.09 -25.48
N ARG A 165 16.99 23.59 -26.53
CA ARG A 165 17.40 24.80 -27.26
C ARG A 165 17.40 26.01 -26.35
N GLU A 166 16.32 26.26 -25.61
CA GLU A 166 16.26 27.43 -24.74
C GLU A 166 17.29 27.37 -23.61
N TYR A 167 17.60 26.19 -23.07
CA TYR A 167 18.66 26.01 -22.08
C TYR A 167 20.07 26.14 -22.70
N GLN A 168 20.33 25.55 -23.87
CA GLN A 168 21.62 25.69 -24.55
C GLN A 168 21.87 27.11 -25.05
N ASP A 169 20.84 27.81 -25.53
CA ASP A 169 20.93 29.21 -25.96
C ASP A 169 21.16 30.13 -24.76
N ALA A 170 20.49 29.87 -23.62
CA ALA A 170 20.77 30.56 -22.37
C ALA A 170 22.22 30.30 -21.90
N TYR A 171 22.67 29.04 -21.90
CA TYR A 171 24.01 28.67 -21.47
C TYR A 171 25.11 29.26 -22.38
N LYS A 172 24.94 29.21 -23.71
CA LYS A 172 25.85 29.86 -24.66
C LYS A 172 25.89 31.36 -24.45
N ALA A 173 24.73 32.02 -24.28
CA ALA A 173 24.68 33.45 -24.01
C ALA A 173 25.43 33.81 -22.70
N THR A 174 25.29 32.99 -21.64
CA THR A 174 26.04 33.19 -20.39
C THR A 174 27.53 32.96 -20.59
N LYS A 175 27.92 31.92 -21.32
CA LYS A 175 29.32 31.60 -21.61
C LYS A 175 29.99 32.69 -22.44
N ASP A 176 29.36 33.15 -23.51
CA ASP A 176 29.85 34.21 -24.38
C ASP A 176 29.97 35.53 -23.61
N ALA A 177 29.00 35.85 -22.75
CA ALA A 177 29.07 37.02 -21.86
C ALA A 177 30.23 36.91 -20.85
N THR A 178 30.48 35.72 -20.32
CA THR A 178 31.57 35.47 -19.36
C THR A 178 32.95 35.56 -20.03
N GLU A 179 33.08 35.01 -21.24
CA GLU A 179 34.32 35.13 -22.04
C GLU A 179 34.58 36.60 -22.43
N THR A 180 33.54 37.38 -22.74
CA THR A 180 33.66 38.82 -23.03
C THR A 180 34.11 39.61 -21.79
N LEU A 181 33.52 39.32 -20.61
CA LEU A 181 33.91 39.91 -19.32
C LEU A 181 35.34 39.61 -18.90
N SER A 182 35.87 38.46 -19.34
CA SER A 182 37.26 38.04 -19.06
C SER A 182 38.29 38.90 -19.82
N ILE A 183 37.84 39.66 -20.83
CA ILE A 183 38.69 40.48 -21.69
C ILE A 183 38.52 41.97 -21.34
N GLU A 184 37.30 42.46 -21.10
CA GLU A 184 37.04 43.85 -20.70
C GLU A 184 35.85 43.97 -19.74
N THR A 185 36.08 44.51 -18.53
CA THR A 185 35.03 44.71 -17.52
C THR A 185 34.41 46.11 -17.67
N THR A 186 33.58 46.28 -18.70
CA THR A 186 32.80 47.52 -18.89
C THR A 186 31.41 47.39 -18.24
N PRO A 187 30.78 48.48 -17.78
CA PRO A 187 29.45 48.43 -17.19
C PRO A 187 28.39 47.80 -18.11
N GLU A 188 28.53 47.94 -19.44
CA GLU A 188 27.65 47.30 -20.43
C GLU A 188 27.82 45.77 -20.45
N THR A 189 29.04 45.25 -20.34
CA THR A 189 29.29 43.79 -20.29
C THR A 189 28.73 43.12 -19.03
N MET A 190 28.70 43.84 -17.90
CA MET A 190 28.07 43.35 -16.67
C MET A 190 26.54 43.24 -16.80
N GLU A 191 25.90 44.13 -17.56
CA GLU A 191 24.46 44.08 -17.81
C GLU A 191 24.08 42.87 -18.69
N VAL A 192 24.89 42.56 -19.71
CA VAL A 192 24.69 41.38 -20.57
C VAL A 192 24.82 40.08 -19.77
N ALA A 193 25.80 40.00 -18.86
CA ALA A 193 25.97 38.83 -18.00
C ALA A 193 24.80 38.67 -17.02
N ALA A 194 24.33 39.76 -16.40
CA ALA A 194 23.17 39.73 -15.50
C ALA A 194 21.90 39.25 -16.24
N LEU A 195 21.70 39.69 -17.49
CA LEU A 195 20.57 39.26 -18.32
C LEU A 195 20.67 37.78 -18.72
N ALA A 196 21.88 37.28 -18.97
CA ALA A 196 22.12 35.87 -19.26
C ALA A 196 21.89 34.98 -18.02
N GLU A 197 22.35 35.41 -16.84
CA GLU A 197 22.06 34.74 -15.57
C GLU A 197 20.56 34.70 -15.28
N GLU A 198 19.84 35.80 -15.51
CA GLU A 198 18.38 35.85 -15.33
C GLU A 198 17.66 34.86 -16.25
N ARG A 199 18.09 34.73 -17.51
CA ARG A 199 17.54 33.75 -18.47
C ARG A 199 17.81 32.32 -18.02
N LEU A 200 19.03 32.02 -17.58
CA LEU A 200 19.39 30.70 -17.06
C LEU A 200 18.57 30.35 -15.80
N PHE A 201 18.40 31.30 -14.89
CA PHE A 201 17.57 31.14 -13.70
C PHE A 201 16.09 30.87 -14.04
N LYS A 202 15.53 31.60 -15.02
CA LYS A 202 14.15 31.35 -15.51
C LYS A 202 14.01 29.97 -16.15
N ALA A 203 15.01 29.52 -16.92
CA ALA A 203 15.01 28.19 -17.51
C ALA A 203 15.07 27.09 -16.44
N GLU A 204 15.93 27.24 -15.42
CA GLU A 204 15.96 26.34 -14.26
C GLU A 204 14.63 26.31 -13.50
N GLN A 205 14.01 27.47 -13.26
CA GLN A 205 12.71 27.52 -12.58
C GLN A 205 11.64 26.75 -13.36
N ARG A 206 11.62 26.88 -14.70
CA ARG A 206 10.69 26.12 -15.55
C ARG A 206 10.96 24.62 -15.46
N LEU A 207 12.22 24.19 -15.57
CA LEU A 207 12.63 22.78 -15.42
C LEU A 207 12.23 22.22 -14.05
N ARG A 208 12.48 22.96 -12.97
CA ARG A 208 12.04 22.60 -11.62
C ARG A 208 10.52 22.51 -11.53
N GLY A 209 9.80 23.42 -12.18
CA GLY A 209 8.34 23.38 -12.30
C GLY A 209 7.83 22.11 -12.96
N TRP A 210 8.51 21.62 -14.01
CA TRP A 210 8.15 20.37 -14.68
C TRP A 210 8.45 19.13 -13.83
N THR A 211 9.61 19.09 -13.15
CA THR A 211 9.95 17.97 -12.26
C THR A 211 9.10 17.93 -10.98
N SER A 212 8.57 19.08 -10.56
CA SER A 212 7.63 19.19 -9.44
C SER A 212 6.17 19.11 -9.87
N ALA A 213 5.89 18.96 -11.18
CA ALA A 213 4.55 18.78 -11.68
C ALA A 213 3.91 17.55 -11.00
N PRO A 214 2.69 17.68 -10.44
CA PRO A 214 2.06 16.61 -9.69
C PRO A 214 1.83 15.36 -10.57
N GLU A 215 1.68 15.52 -11.88
CA GLU A 215 1.57 14.44 -12.86
C GLU A 215 2.86 13.63 -12.97
N TYR A 216 4.03 14.29 -13.06
CA TYR A 216 5.33 13.63 -13.13
C TYR A 216 5.62 12.86 -11.84
N LEU A 217 5.38 13.50 -10.69
CA LEU A 217 5.53 12.85 -9.39
C LEU A 217 4.60 11.65 -9.23
N ALA A 218 3.35 11.75 -9.70
CA ALA A 218 2.41 10.63 -9.68
C ALA A 218 2.87 9.48 -10.59
N TRP A 219 3.39 9.79 -11.79
CA TRP A 219 3.90 8.79 -12.71
C TRP A 219 5.16 8.11 -12.18
N LYS A 220 6.12 8.87 -11.63
CA LYS A 220 7.33 8.33 -10.98
C LYS A 220 6.96 7.39 -9.83
N LYS A 221 6.02 7.79 -8.96
CA LYS A 221 5.51 6.93 -7.88
C LYS A 221 4.88 5.66 -8.43
N ALA A 222 4.05 5.77 -9.47
CA ALA A 222 3.41 4.63 -10.10
C ALA A 222 4.43 3.66 -10.71
N LEU A 223 5.46 4.18 -11.39
CA LEU A 223 6.55 3.39 -11.95
C LEU A 223 7.37 2.70 -10.85
N SER A 224 7.62 3.40 -9.75
CA SER A 224 8.33 2.83 -8.60
C SER A 224 7.60 1.67 -7.94
N ILE A 225 6.29 1.80 -7.76
CA ILE A 225 5.45 0.69 -7.31
C ILE A 225 5.54 -0.47 -8.30
N TRP A 226 5.46 -0.19 -9.60
CA TRP A 226 5.54 -1.19 -10.66
C TRP A 226 6.83 -2.00 -10.63
N VAL A 227 7.97 -1.31 -10.57
CA VAL A 227 9.29 -1.94 -10.52
C VAL A 227 9.45 -2.70 -9.20
N GLY A 228 8.98 -2.14 -8.08
CA GLY A 228 9.02 -2.82 -6.79
C GLY A 228 8.23 -4.13 -6.79
N LEU A 229 6.99 -4.12 -7.28
CA LEU A 229 6.15 -5.32 -7.42
C LEU A 229 6.82 -6.37 -8.31
N LEU A 230 7.44 -5.94 -9.42
CA LEU A 230 8.18 -6.84 -10.30
C LEU A 230 9.35 -7.47 -9.55
N VAL A 231 10.26 -6.67 -9.01
CA VAL A 231 11.44 -7.16 -8.29
C VAL A 231 11.04 -8.05 -7.12
N GLY A 232 9.98 -7.72 -6.39
CA GLY A 232 9.51 -8.51 -5.24
C GLY A 232 9.04 -9.89 -5.68
N THR A 233 8.33 -9.95 -6.82
CA THR A 233 7.93 -11.21 -7.45
C THR A 233 9.14 -12.02 -7.90
N ILE A 234 10.16 -11.39 -8.49
CA ILE A 234 11.40 -12.08 -8.87
C ILE A 234 12.07 -12.69 -7.63
N VAL A 235 12.23 -11.90 -6.56
CA VAL A 235 12.85 -12.36 -5.31
C VAL A 235 12.07 -13.50 -4.67
N ALA A 236 10.73 -13.43 -4.67
CA ALA A 236 9.90 -14.51 -4.13
C ALA A 236 10.03 -15.82 -4.93
N VAL A 237 10.07 -15.75 -6.26
CA VAL A 237 10.22 -16.94 -7.13
C VAL A 237 11.62 -17.55 -7.02
N VAL A 238 12.67 -16.71 -7.05
CA VAL A 238 14.07 -17.16 -6.94
C VAL A 238 14.37 -17.65 -5.52
N GLY A 239 13.85 -16.98 -4.50
CA GLY A 239 14.02 -17.32 -3.09
C GLY A 239 13.08 -18.42 -2.60
N ASP A 240 12.15 -18.88 -3.43
CA ASP A 240 11.14 -19.88 -3.07
C ASP A 240 10.30 -19.47 -1.83
N LEU A 241 9.97 -18.17 -1.76
CA LEU A 241 9.28 -17.57 -0.63
C LEU A 241 7.76 -17.73 -0.80
N GLY A 242 7.09 -18.25 0.24
CA GLY A 242 5.64 -18.42 0.28
C GLY A 242 5.07 -18.15 1.67
N MET A 243 4.58 -16.95 1.90
CA MET A 243 4.09 -16.45 3.18
C MET A 243 2.82 -17.17 3.66
N LEU A 244 1.88 -17.51 2.79
CA LEU A 244 0.64 -18.20 3.16
C LEU A 244 0.95 -19.60 3.71
N ARG A 245 1.93 -20.29 3.12
CA ARG A 245 2.44 -21.55 3.65
C ARG A 245 3.00 -21.39 5.05
N TYR A 246 3.76 -20.33 5.34
CA TYR A 246 4.28 -20.07 6.68
C TYR A 246 3.17 -19.86 7.72
N ILE A 247 2.01 -19.35 7.29
CA ILE A 247 0.83 -19.15 8.16
C ILE A 247 -0.02 -20.43 8.25
N GLY A 248 0.34 -21.50 7.52
CA GLY A 248 -0.41 -22.76 7.49
C GLY A 248 -1.61 -22.78 6.54
N ILE A 249 -1.76 -21.76 5.70
CA ILE A 249 -2.83 -21.70 4.69
C ILE A 249 -2.37 -22.51 3.47
N SER A 250 -3.06 -23.62 3.20
CA SER A 250 -2.78 -24.47 2.03
C SER A 250 -3.24 -23.78 0.76
N CYS A 251 -2.30 -23.34 -0.07
CA CYS A 251 -2.57 -22.78 -1.39
C CYS A 251 -1.53 -23.31 -2.41
N PRO A 252 -1.87 -23.32 -3.72
CA PRO A 252 -0.90 -23.62 -4.77
C PRO A 252 0.32 -22.71 -4.67
N ARG A 253 1.53 -23.29 -4.78
CA ARG A 253 2.79 -22.59 -4.49
C ARG A 253 2.98 -21.35 -5.36
N PHE A 254 2.57 -21.41 -6.63
CA PHE A 254 2.65 -20.25 -7.51
C PHE A 254 1.81 -19.07 -7.03
N ILE A 255 0.63 -19.32 -6.45
CA ILE A 255 -0.23 -18.27 -5.89
C ILE A 255 0.44 -17.67 -4.66
N ASP A 256 1.00 -18.51 -3.79
CA ASP A 256 1.72 -18.07 -2.61
C ASP A 256 2.92 -17.19 -2.96
N MET A 257 3.72 -17.59 -3.94
CA MET A 257 4.88 -16.84 -4.42
C MET A 257 4.51 -15.50 -5.04
N ILE A 258 3.46 -15.47 -5.89
CA ILE A 258 2.98 -14.23 -6.49
C ILE A 258 2.50 -13.29 -5.38
N LEU A 259 1.69 -13.80 -4.44
CA LEU A 259 1.16 -12.98 -3.35
C LEU A 259 2.28 -12.47 -2.45
N THR A 260 3.23 -13.33 -2.09
CA THR A 260 4.42 -12.98 -1.30
C THR A 260 5.26 -11.95 -2.01
N GLY A 261 5.52 -12.14 -3.30
CA GLY A 261 6.31 -11.22 -4.10
C GLY A 261 5.65 -9.86 -4.31
N LEU A 262 4.33 -9.83 -4.52
CA LEU A 262 3.56 -8.58 -4.56
C LEU A 262 3.60 -7.87 -3.21
N LEU A 263 3.46 -8.60 -2.10
CA LEU A 263 3.45 -8.03 -0.76
C LEU A 263 4.82 -7.47 -0.36
N VAL A 264 5.90 -8.21 -0.66
CA VAL A 264 7.28 -7.77 -0.46
C VAL A 264 7.61 -6.59 -1.39
N GLY A 265 7.22 -6.66 -2.66
CA GLY A 265 7.50 -5.65 -3.68
C GLY A 265 6.69 -4.36 -3.53
N ALA A 266 5.55 -4.40 -2.85
CA ALA A 266 4.73 -3.23 -2.53
C ALA A 266 5.40 -2.32 -1.49
N GLY A 267 6.41 -2.82 -0.77
CA GLY A 267 7.11 -2.09 0.29
C GLY A 267 6.31 -1.97 1.60
N PRO A 268 6.80 -1.22 2.59
CA PRO A 268 6.22 -1.18 3.93
C PRO A 268 4.87 -0.44 4.00
N GLY A 269 4.56 0.46 3.05
CA GLY A 269 3.31 1.23 3.08
C GLY A 269 2.07 0.33 3.02
N PRO A 270 1.88 -0.41 1.92
CA PRO A 270 0.77 -1.36 1.80
C PRO A 270 0.84 -2.48 2.84
N MET A 271 2.03 -2.91 3.27
CA MET A 271 2.15 -3.89 4.35
C MET A 271 1.63 -3.34 5.69
N HIS A 272 1.89 -2.08 6.01
CA HIS A 272 1.35 -1.44 7.22
C HIS A 272 -0.18 -1.37 7.17
N ASP A 273 -0.76 -1.08 6.01
CA ASP A 273 -2.22 -1.08 5.84
C ASP A 273 -2.81 -2.50 6.00
N ILE A 274 -2.15 -3.52 5.45
CA ILE A 274 -2.57 -4.93 5.61
C ILE A 274 -2.46 -5.38 7.06
N ILE A 275 -1.36 -5.03 7.74
CA ILE A 275 -1.17 -5.29 9.18
C ILE A 275 -2.27 -4.58 9.97
N GLY A 276 -2.58 -3.33 9.64
CA GLY A 276 -3.65 -2.55 10.25
C GLY A 276 -5.03 -3.20 10.05
N ILE A 277 -5.32 -3.71 8.86
CA ILE A 277 -6.57 -4.43 8.56
C ILE A 277 -6.63 -5.77 9.31
N LEU A 278 -5.53 -6.52 9.39
CA LEU A 278 -5.46 -7.79 10.12
C LEU A 278 -5.59 -7.57 11.64
N GLN A 279 -4.96 -6.53 12.18
CA GLN A 279 -5.10 -6.12 13.57
C GLN A 279 -6.54 -5.64 13.85
N GLY A 280 -7.13 -4.84 12.96
CA GLY A 280 -8.52 -4.42 13.02
C GLY A 280 -9.49 -5.61 12.97
N GLY A 281 -9.21 -6.60 12.13
CA GLY A 281 -9.95 -7.86 12.03
C GLY A 281 -9.84 -8.71 13.29
N LYS A 282 -8.64 -8.84 13.87
CA LYS A 282 -8.44 -9.51 15.17
C LYS A 282 -9.25 -8.84 16.26
N ASN A 283 -9.26 -7.52 16.33
CA ASN A 283 -10.06 -6.78 17.30
C ASN A 283 -11.56 -6.97 17.04
N ALA A 284 -12.00 -6.98 15.78
CA ALA A 284 -13.40 -7.25 15.43
C ALA A 284 -13.82 -8.67 15.83
N VAL A 285 -13.00 -9.68 15.59
CA VAL A 285 -13.26 -11.07 15.99
C VAL A 285 -13.21 -11.22 17.51
N SER A 286 -12.27 -10.56 18.19
CA SER A 286 -12.19 -10.56 19.66
C SER A 286 -13.44 -9.92 20.27
N ASN A 287 -13.87 -8.77 19.75
CA ASN A 287 -15.09 -8.09 20.19
C ASN A 287 -16.33 -8.95 19.90
N LEU A 288 -16.37 -9.64 18.76
CA LEU A 288 -17.46 -10.57 18.43
C LEU A 288 -17.48 -11.78 19.36
N ALA A 289 -16.32 -12.32 19.71
CA ALA A 289 -16.16 -13.41 20.66
C ALA A 289 -16.52 -12.97 22.09
N GLU A 290 -16.19 -11.75 22.49
CA GLU A 290 -16.62 -11.13 23.76
C GLU A 290 -18.12 -10.87 23.78
N LEU A 291 -18.72 -10.42 22.67
CA LEU A 291 -20.17 -10.30 22.51
C LEU A 291 -20.88 -11.66 22.59
N ALA A 292 -20.30 -12.69 21.97
CA ALA A 292 -20.83 -14.06 22.05
C ALA A 292 -20.71 -14.63 23.48
N LYS A 293 -19.58 -14.40 24.16
CA LYS A 293 -19.40 -14.74 25.58
C LYS A 293 -20.36 -13.97 26.48
N GLY A 294 -20.55 -12.67 26.23
CA GLY A 294 -21.48 -11.82 26.97
C GLY A 294 -22.93 -12.26 26.79
N LYS A 295 -23.31 -12.72 25.59
CA LYS A 295 -24.62 -13.31 25.32
C LYS A 295 -24.80 -14.64 26.08
N ALA A 296 -23.81 -15.52 26.04
CA ALA A 296 -23.84 -16.79 26.77
C ALA A 296 -23.91 -16.58 28.30
N VAL A 297 -23.17 -15.61 28.84
CA VAL A 297 -23.21 -15.23 30.26
C VAL A 297 -24.55 -14.62 30.63
N ARG A 298 -25.15 -13.80 29.75
CA ARG A 298 -26.46 -13.20 29.98
C ARG A 298 -27.58 -14.25 29.94
N GLU A 299 -27.50 -15.22 29.04
CA GLU A 299 -28.43 -16.37 28.98
C GLU A 299 -28.31 -17.25 30.24
N ALA A 300 -27.08 -17.53 30.70
CA ALA A 300 -26.85 -18.27 31.94
C ALA A 300 -27.36 -17.51 33.19
N ALA A 301 -27.19 -16.19 33.24
CA ALA A 301 -27.70 -15.37 34.34
C ALA A 301 -29.23 -15.30 34.36
N VAL A 302 -29.89 -15.25 33.19
CA VAL A 302 -31.35 -15.31 33.09
C VAL A 302 -31.88 -16.69 33.52
N ALA A 303 -31.22 -17.77 33.12
CA ALA A 303 -31.57 -19.13 33.54
C ALA A 303 -31.45 -19.31 35.06
N LEU A 304 -30.35 -18.85 35.66
CA LEU A 304 -30.14 -18.86 37.11
C LEU A 304 -31.18 -18.02 37.86
N LYS A 305 -31.56 -16.86 37.31
CA LYS A 305 -32.59 -16.02 37.92
C LYS A 305 -33.95 -16.72 37.90
N ALA A 306 -34.33 -17.32 36.77
CA ALA A 306 -35.56 -18.09 36.66
C ALA A 306 -35.58 -19.28 37.64
N GLU A 307 -34.48 -20.01 37.77
CA GLU A 307 -34.35 -21.10 38.74
C GLU A 307 -34.49 -20.60 40.20
N SER A 308 -33.88 -19.47 40.54
CA SER A 308 -34.00 -18.87 41.87
C SER A 308 -35.42 -18.44 42.22
N GLU A 309 -36.17 -17.91 41.25
CA GLU A 309 -37.57 -17.51 41.42
C GLU A 309 -38.46 -18.75 41.66
N THR A 310 -38.25 -19.84 40.92
CA THR A 310 -38.99 -21.10 41.13
C THR A 310 -38.70 -21.74 42.49
N LEU A 311 -37.45 -21.66 42.97
CA LEU A 311 -37.09 -22.13 44.31
C LEU A 311 -37.73 -21.27 45.40
N HIS A 312 -37.82 -19.96 45.20
CA HIS A 312 -38.47 -19.07 46.15
C HIS A 312 -39.97 -19.39 46.25
N GLU A 313 -40.66 -19.52 45.12
CA GLU A 313 -42.07 -19.90 45.08
C GLU A 313 -42.34 -21.25 45.78
N ARG A 314 -41.46 -22.24 45.55
CA ARG A 314 -41.55 -23.54 46.22
C ARG A 314 -41.36 -23.43 47.74
N LYS A 315 -40.49 -22.54 48.20
CA LYS A 315 -40.28 -22.29 49.63
C LYS A 315 -41.50 -21.61 50.27
N THR A 316 -42.10 -20.62 49.61
CA THR A 316 -43.32 -19.95 50.10
C THR A 316 -44.51 -20.90 50.19
N ILE A 317 -44.66 -21.82 49.22
CA ILE A 317 -45.69 -22.86 49.27
C ILE A 317 -45.44 -23.81 50.45
N THR A 318 -44.19 -24.20 50.68
CA THR A 318 -43.83 -25.11 51.79
C THR A 318 -44.09 -24.47 53.16
N GLU A 319 -43.74 -23.18 53.33
CA GLU A 319 -43.97 -22.45 54.59
C GLU A 319 -45.46 -22.18 54.85
N ASN A 320 -46.29 -21.98 53.82
CA ASN A 320 -47.73 -21.75 54.01
C ASN A 320 -48.54 -23.04 54.20
N VAL A 321 -48.05 -24.21 53.77
CA VAL A 321 -48.80 -25.48 53.84
C VAL A 321 -48.46 -26.31 55.09
N MET A 322 -47.34 -26.04 55.76
CA MET A 322 -47.01 -26.67 57.04
C MET A 322 -46.82 -25.64 58.15
N PRO A 323 -47.83 -25.40 59.02
CA PRO A 323 -47.56 -24.84 60.33
C PRO A 323 -46.74 -25.87 61.10
N LEU A 324 -45.41 -25.72 61.09
CA LEU A 324 -44.55 -26.57 61.90
C LEU A 324 -44.95 -26.40 63.37
N PRO A 325 -45.13 -27.51 64.12
CA PRO A 325 -45.29 -27.42 65.57
C PRO A 325 -44.06 -26.75 66.16
N ARG A 326 -44.26 -25.75 67.03
CA ARG A 326 -43.19 -25.12 67.81
C ARG A 326 -42.51 -26.18 68.66
N VAL A 327 -41.37 -26.69 68.18
CA VAL A 327 -40.48 -27.52 68.98
C VAL A 327 -39.61 -26.56 69.79
N ASN A 328 -39.79 -26.60 71.12
CA ASN A 328 -38.93 -25.94 72.09
C ASN A 328 -37.51 -26.54 71.99
N THR A 329 -36.59 -25.83 71.35
CA THR A 329 -35.17 -26.16 71.35
C THR A 329 -34.48 -25.48 72.52
N GLU A 330 -34.70 -26.01 73.73
CA GLU A 330 -33.64 -26.01 74.75
C GLU A 330 -32.69 -27.17 74.42
N HIS A 331 -31.39 -26.93 74.58
CA HIS A 331 -30.31 -27.90 74.41
C HIS A 331 -30.01 -28.39 72.99
N LEU A 332 -29.23 -27.60 72.25
CA LEU A 332 -28.10 -28.13 71.48
C LEU A 332 -27.07 -27.02 71.23
N ARG A 333 -26.17 -26.89 72.21
CA ARG A 333 -24.90 -26.17 72.09
C ARG A 333 -23.99 -27.01 71.21
N VAL A 334 -23.94 -26.70 69.93
CA VAL A 334 -22.94 -27.27 69.00
C VAL A 334 -21.86 -26.23 68.79
N GLU A 335 -20.62 -26.65 69.05
CA GLU A 335 -19.42 -25.84 68.99
C GLU A 335 -19.17 -25.27 67.59
N ASN A 336 -19.04 -23.94 67.55
CA ASN A 336 -18.45 -23.20 66.44
C ASN A 336 -16.97 -23.59 66.29
N THR A 337 -16.63 -24.29 65.21
CA THR A 337 -15.26 -24.30 64.67
C THR A 337 -15.25 -23.52 63.37
N THR A 338 -14.91 -22.24 63.50
CA THR A 338 -14.71 -21.31 62.38
C THR A 338 -13.39 -21.66 61.66
N PRO A 339 -13.36 -21.67 60.32
CA PRO A 339 -12.13 -21.87 59.55
C PRO A 339 -11.28 -20.60 59.53
N THR A 340 -9.99 -20.74 59.76
CA THR A 340 -8.99 -19.66 59.60
C THR A 340 -8.62 -19.58 58.11
N VAL A 341 -9.18 -18.61 57.39
CA VAL A 341 -8.76 -18.25 56.03
C VAL A 341 -7.76 -17.10 56.16
N GLU A 342 -6.51 -17.37 55.79
CA GLU A 342 -5.44 -16.38 55.66
C GLU A 342 -5.82 -15.32 54.62
N THR A 343 -5.90 -14.07 55.07
CA THR A 343 -6.05 -12.89 54.23
C THR A 343 -4.70 -12.46 53.68
N GLY A 344 -4.41 -12.90 52.45
CA GLY A 344 -3.32 -12.39 51.64
C GLY A 344 -3.59 -10.95 51.16
N ASN A 345 -2.88 -10.01 51.78
CA ASN A 345 -2.79 -8.60 51.43
C ASN A 345 -2.05 -8.39 50.10
N PRO A 346 -2.51 -7.49 49.22
CA PRO A 346 -1.56 -6.69 48.44
C PRO A 346 -1.81 -5.18 48.61
N ARG A 347 -0.91 -4.57 49.38
CA ARG A 347 -0.69 -3.13 49.47
C ARG A 347 0.49 -2.76 48.55
N VAL A 348 0.20 -2.31 47.33
CA VAL A 348 1.13 -1.51 46.50
C VAL A 348 0.22 -0.59 45.67
N ARG A 349 -0.14 0.62 46.11
CA ARG A 349 0.66 1.85 46.15
C ARG A 349 1.58 2.00 44.93
N ASN A 350 1.06 2.56 43.84
CA ASN A 350 1.85 3.54 43.13
C ASN A 350 0.99 4.64 42.48
N SER A 351 1.18 5.82 43.06
CA SER A 351 1.04 7.14 42.47
C SER A 351 1.56 7.21 41.04
N ASN A 352 0.79 7.84 40.15
CA ASN A 352 1.34 8.83 39.22
C ASN A 352 0.23 9.78 38.79
N ALA A 353 0.18 10.88 39.52
CA ALA A 353 -0.36 12.14 39.04
C ALA A 353 0.63 12.77 38.05
N ARG A 354 0.08 13.60 37.16
CA ARG A 354 0.68 14.83 36.63
C ARG A 354 1.62 14.71 35.41
N LEU A 355 1.12 15.22 34.28
CA LEU A 355 1.79 16.11 33.32
C LEU A 355 0.72 16.45 32.26
N GLU A 356 -0.10 17.48 32.45
CA GLU A 356 0.17 18.83 31.93
C GLU A 356 1.00 18.84 30.63
N LYS A 357 0.31 18.98 29.49
CA LYS A 357 0.83 19.77 28.36
C LYS A 357 -0.27 20.65 27.78
N ALA A 358 -0.13 21.93 28.09
CA ALA A 358 -0.68 23.06 27.37
C ALA A 358 0.06 23.27 26.03
N GLY A 359 -0.59 24.00 25.12
CA GLY A 359 -0.01 24.53 23.87
C GLY A 359 -0.27 23.61 22.68
N THR A 360 -0.87 24.05 21.57
CA THR A 360 -0.76 25.36 20.92
C THR A 360 -2.02 25.73 20.15
N ARG A 361 -2.43 26.98 20.36
CA ARG A 361 -3.47 27.73 19.68
C ARG A 361 -2.98 28.02 18.25
N GLY A 362 -3.59 27.40 17.25
CA GLY A 362 -3.34 27.69 15.84
C GLY A 362 -4.08 28.96 15.41
N GLU A 363 -3.30 30.01 15.19
CA GLU A 363 -3.72 31.35 14.80
C GLU A 363 -4.27 31.37 13.36
N LYS A 364 -5.52 31.80 13.22
CA LYS A 364 -6.24 31.88 11.94
C LYS A 364 -5.92 33.24 11.29
N VAL A 365 -4.84 33.29 10.53
CA VAL A 365 -4.43 34.47 9.76
C VAL A 365 -5.46 34.74 8.64
N ARG A 366 -6.25 35.80 8.83
CA ARG A 366 -7.08 36.42 7.78
C ARG A 366 -6.14 37.04 6.73
N ARG A 367 -6.28 36.63 5.47
CA ARG A 367 -5.77 37.42 4.34
C ARG A 367 -6.71 38.59 4.05
N PRO A 368 -6.19 39.80 3.75
CA PRO A 368 -6.99 40.89 3.25
C PRO A 368 -7.44 40.63 1.81
N ARG A 369 -8.69 40.98 1.54
CA ARG A 369 -9.30 41.06 0.22
C ARG A 369 -8.91 42.43 -0.35
N THR A 370 -8.01 42.47 -1.32
CA THR A 370 -7.80 43.67 -2.14
C THR A 370 -8.83 43.66 -3.26
N GLY A 371 -9.42 44.83 -3.51
CA GLY A 371 -10.48 45.07 -4.50
C GLY A 371 -9.98 45.27 -5.92
#